data_AF-A0A6J2U5W0-F1
#
_entry.id   AF-A0A6J2U5W0-F1
#
_cell.length_a   1.000
_cell.length_b   1.000
_cell.length_c   1.000
_cell.angle_alpha   90.00
_cell.angle_beta   90.00
_cell.angle_gamma   90.00
#
_symmetry.space_group_name_H-M   'P 1'
#
loop_
_entity.id
_entity.type
_entity.pdbx_description
1 polymer ?
#
loop_
_entity_poly.entity_id
_entity_poly.type
_entity_poly.pdbx_seq_one_letter_code
_entity_poly.pdbx_strand_id
1 'polypeptide(L)'
;MLRRVTLQSSGLYRCEVSGEAPAFNTVSESETMTVVVTPNHGPKITGGQPRYQIGDTVRVNCTSAPSKPVCHLSWLINGEPASRSYLKQYDKIVVNRDGLEMARLGLEFRVRGSHFKHGDMKLKCVAKISSLYWQSNEESVESDRQQRAPALESRETVAAKSSTIGAAASRVPSHLLLFLLPLLLLYNCAQSGAGS
;
A
#
# COMPACT_ATOMS: atom_id res chain seq x y z
N MET A 1 -9.16 -21.06 41.91
CA MET A 1 -9.12 -20.71 40.47
C MET A 1 -9.94 -19.44 40.24
N LEU A 2 -9.36 -18.43 39.59
CA LEU A 2 -10.06 -17.18 39.26
C LEU A 2 -11.20 -17.43 38.26
N ARG A 3 -12.34 -16.79 38.47
CA ARG A 3 -13.53 -16.84 37.61
C ARG A 3 -14.06 -15.42 37.40
N ARG A 4 -14.68 -15.15 36.25
CA ARG A 4 -15.22 -13.83 35.88
C ARG A 4 -14.16 -12.72 35.95
N VAL A 5 -13.06 -12.90 35.20
CA VAL A 5 -11.96 -11.95 35.11
C VAL A 5 -12.42 -10.69 34.36
N THR A 6 -12.10 -9.52 34.90
CA THR A 6 -12.37 -8.21 34.28
C THR A 6 -11.09 -7.39 34.20
N LEU A 7 -11.10 -6.25 33.52
CA LEU A 7 -9.93 -5.35 33.48
C LEU A 7 -9.43 -4.94 34.87
N GLN A 8 -10.36 -4.80 35.84
CA GLN A 8 -10.05 -4.46 37.23
C GLN A 8 -9.41 -5.61 38.01
N SER A 9 -9.44 -6.84 37.48
CA SER A 9 -8.75 -7.99 38.09
C SER A 9 -7.23 -7.94 37.88
N SER A 10 -6.71 -6.97 37.12
CA SER A 10 -5.26 -6.76 36.99
C SER A 10 -4.67 -6.26 38.31
N GLY A 11 -3.56 -6.83 38.75
CA GLY A 11 -2.94 -6.44 40.02
C GLY A 11 -1.87 -7.43 40.49
N LEU A 12 -1.29 -7.14 41.66
CA LEU A 12 -0.32 -8.00 42.33
C LEU A 12 -1.04 -9.11 43.09
N TYR A 13 -0.76 -10.35 42.75
CA TYR A 13 -1.28 -11.53 43.45
C TYR A 13 -0.15 -12.15 44.26
N ARG A 14 -0.43 -12.45 45.53
CA ARG A 14 0.51 -13.07 46.47
C ARG A 14 0.03 -14.47 46.82
N CYS A 15 0.93 -15.45 46.71
CA CYS A 15 0.76 -16.76 47.30
C CYS A 15 1.49 -16.76 48.64
N GLU A 16 0.85 -17.28 49.68
CA GLU A 16 1.42 -17.37 51.03
C GLU A 16 1.14 -18.75 51.61
N VAL A 17 2.18 -19.37 52.17
CA VAL A 17 2.12 -20.67 52.82
C VAL A 17 2.73 -20.54 54.20
N SER A 18 1.94 -20.86 55.23
CA SER A 18 2.36 -20.84 56.63
C SER A 18 2.45 -22.26 57.18
N GLY A 19 3.55 -22.56 57.86
CA GLY A 19 3.72 -23.78 58.64
C GLY A 19 2.95 -23.70 59.96
N GLU A 20 2.61 -24.86 60.51
CA GLU A 20 1.93 -24.98 61.81
C GLU A 20 2.95 -25.05 62.97
N ALA A 21 2.44 -25.16 64.20
CA ALA A 21 3.22 -25.33 65.41
C ALA A 21 4.28 -26.46 65.27
N PRO A 22 5.46 -26.33 65.91
CA PRO A 22 5.88 -25.23 66.80
C PRO A 22 6.57 -24.04 66.10
N ALA A 23 6.80 -24.10 64.79
CA ALA A 23 7.71 -23.17 64.09
C ALA A 23 7.03 -21.98 63.39
N PHE A 24 5.75 -22.07 63.01
CA PHE A 24 4.95 -20.96 62.42
C PHE A 24 5.62 -20.14 61.30
N ASN A 25 6.52 -20.74 60.51
CA ASN A 25 7.23 -20.05 59.43
C ASN A 25 6.25 -19.69 58.30
N THR A 26 6.40 -18.52 57.67
CA THR A 26 5.58 -18.14 56.50
C THR A 26 6.46 -17.78 55.32
N VAL A 27 6.20 -18.40 54.17
CA VAL A 27 6.85 -18.09 52.89
C VAL A 27 5.82 -17.51 51.95
N SER A 28 6.20 -16.48 51.21
CA SER A 28 5.31 -15.84 50.25
C SER A 28 6.06 -15.41 49.01
N GLU A 29 5.36 -15.50 47.88
CA GLU A 29 5.84 -15.00 46.59
C GLU A 29 4.72 -14.17 45.94
N SER A 30 5.07 -13.15 45.16
CA SER A 30 4.10 -12.25 44.55
C SER A 30 4.42 -12.00 43.08
N GLU A 31 3.39 -11.99 42.24
CA GLU A 31 3.51 -11.78 40.79
C GLU A 31 2.35 -10.92 40.27
N THR A 32 2.59 -10.14 39.22
CA THR A 32 1.57 -9.24 38.65
C THR A 32 0.78 -9.92 37.54
N MET A 33 -0.52 -10.08 37.73
CA MET A 33 -1.44 -10.49 36.66
C MET A 33 -1.95 -9.26 35.91
N THR A 34 -1.81 -9.25 34.58
CA THR A 34 -2.38 -8.21 33.72
C THR A 34 -3.48 -8.78 32.83
N VAL A 35 -4.65 -8.18 32.86
CA VAL A 35 -5.77 -8.55 31.97
C VAL A 35 -5.67 -7.74 30.69
N VAL A 36 -5.62 -8.44 29.56
CA VAL A 36 -5.45 -7.82 28.23
C VAL A 36 -6.76 -7.92 27.45
N VAL A 37 -7.14 -6.80 26.82
CA VAL A 37 -8.17 -6.75 25.79
C VAL A 37 -7.46 -6.56 24.45
N THR A 38 -7.49 -7.58 23.61
CA THR A 38 -6.91 -7.53 22.28
C THR A 38 -7.77 -6.69 21.34
N PRO A 39 -7.16 -6.04 20.33
CA PRO A 39 -7.93 -5.34 19.33
C PRO A 39 -8.74 -6.35 18.49
N ASN A 40 -9.96 -5.96 18.11
CA ASN A 40 -10.85 -6.83 17.33
C ASN A 40 -10.53 -6.86 15.83
N HIS A 41 -9.62 -6.01 15.35
CA HIS A 41 -9.09 -6.02 13.99
C HIS A 41 -7.66 -5.47 13.94
N GLY A 42 -6.96 -5.76 12.84
CA GLY A 42 -5.63 -5.24 12.57
C GLY A 42 -5.58 -3.71 12.40
N PRO A 43 -4.39 -3.11 12.40
CA PRO A 43 -4.26 -1.67 12.20
C PRO A 43 -4.76 -1.23 10.82
N LYS A 44 -5.26 0.00 10.71
CA LYS A 44 -5.72 0.59 9.45
C LYS A 44 -4.80 1.70 8.99
N ILE A 45 -4.35 1.62 7.74
CA ILE A 45 -3.60 2.67 7.06
C ILE A 45 -4.58 3.62 6.37
N THR A 46 -4.35 4.92 6.47
CA THR A 46 -5.20 5.98 5.91
C THR A 46 -4.37 7.15 5.39
N GLY A 47 -4.91 7.91 4.42
CA GLY A 47 -4.26 9.09 3.84
C GLY A 47 -3.27 8.78 2.70
N GLY A 48 -3.14 7.51 2.31
CA GLY A 48 -2.30 7.11 1.18
C GLY A 48 -2.91 7.46 -0.18
N GLN A 49 -2.06 7.61 -1.19
CA GLN A 49 -2.44 7.70 -2.59
C GLN A 49 -2.21 6.36 -3.29
N PRO A 50 -2.99 6.03 -4.32
CA PRO A 50 -2.85 4.77 -5.06
C PRO A 50 -1.54 4.67 -5.86
N ARG A 51 -0.89 5.81 -6.13
CA ARG A 51 0.38 5.91 -6.85
C ARG A 51 1.20 7.08 -6.31
N TYR A 52 2.53 6.96 -6.40
CA TYR A 52 3.47 8.03 -6.07
C TYR A 52 4.55 8.18 -7.14
N GLN A 53 5.01 9.40 -7.36
CA GLN A 53 6.18 9.76 -8.15
C GLN A 53 7.40 10.03 -7.28
N ILE A 54 8.59 9.94 -7.87
CA ILE A 54 9.82 10.37 -7.20
C ILE A 54 9.72 11.86 -6.91
N GLY A 55 9.99 12.24 -5.66
CA GLY A 55 9.87 13.62 -5.20
C GLY A 55 8.57 13.93 -4.48
N ASP A 56 7.54 13.07 -4.57
CA ASP A 56 6.29 13.21 -3.82
C ASP A 56 6.52 13.09 -2.32
N THR A 57 5.55 13.57 -1.54
CA THR A 57 5.53 13.42 -0.09
C THR A 57 4.46 12.41 0.30
N VAL A 58 4.88 11.27 0.86
CA VAL A 58 3.97 10.33 1.51
C VAL A 58 3.57 10.93 2.85
N ARG A 59 2.28 10.97 3.16
CA ARG A 59 1.76 11.37 4.48
C ARG A 59 0.58 10.48 4.86
N VAL A 60 0.87 9.40 5.57
CA VAL A 60 -0.12 8.40 5.96
C VAL A 60 -0.21 8.23 7.47
N ASN A 61 -1.36 7.75 7.94
CA ASN A 61 -1.57 7.43 9.35
C ASN A 61 -1.95 5.97 9.50
N CYS A 62 -1.34 5.33 10.49
CA CYS A 62 -1.76 4.04 10.98
C CYS A 62 -2.52 4.21 12.29
N THR A 63 -3.69 3.58 12.40
CA THR A 63 -4.53 3.61 13.61
C THR A 63 -4.85 2.18 14.05
N SER A 64 -4.68 1.86 15.34
CA SER A 64 -5.10 0.57 15.89
C SER A 64 -6.58 0.56 16.26
N ALA A 65 -7.19 -0.62 16.30
CA ALA A 65 -8.45 -0.79 17.01
C ALA A 65 -8.25 -0.59 18.54
N PRO A 66 -9.31 -0.30 19.30
CA PRO A 66 -9.24 -0.12 20.75
C PRO A 66 -8.71 -1.37 21.46
N SER A 67 -7.77 -1.20 22.37
CA SER A 67 -7.18 -2.29 23.15
C SER A 67 -6.79 -1.87 24.56
N LYS A 68 -6.43 -2.83 25.41
CA LYS A 68 -5.84 -2.56 26.71
C LYS A 68 -4.81 -3.63 27.06
N PRO A 69 -3.53 -3.29 27.31
CA PRO A 69 -2.96 -1.95 27.13
C PRO A 69 -3.00 -1.49 25.66
N VAL A 70 -2.72 -0.21 25.44
CA VAL A 70 -2.65 0.36 24.08
C VAL A 70 -1.62 -0.37 23.21
N CYS A 71 -1.95 -0.57 21.93
CA CYS A 71 -1.03 -1.20 20.98
C CYS A 71 0.22 -0.34 20.74
N HIS A 72 1.38 -1.00 20.67
CA HIS A 72 2.58 -0.38 20.12
C HIS A 72 2.53 -0.49 18.58
N LEU A 73 2.53 0.66 17.90
CA LEU A 73 2.56 0.74 16.44
C LEU A 73 3.99 0.86 15.91
N SER A 74 4.25 0.28 14.75
CA SER A 74 5.52 0.45 14.02
C SER A 74 5.30 0.41 12.51
N TRP A 75 6.11 1.17 11.78
CA TRP A 75 6.10 1.21 10.31
C TRP A 75 7.30 0.47 9.72
N LEU A 76 7.05 -0.23 8.62
CA LEU A 76 8.08 -0.80 7.75
C LEU A 76 7.88 -0.30 6.33
N ILE A 77 8.98 0.00 5.65
CA ILE A 77 9.03 0.37 4.24
C ILE A 77 9.79 -0.74 3.52
N ASN A 78 9.13 -1.46 2.61
CA ASN A 78 9.69 -2.60 1.88
C ASN A 78 10.34 -3.67 2.78
N GLY A 79 9.68 -3.98 3.91
CA GLY A 79 10.14 -4.97 4.88
C GLY A 79 11.17 -4.47 5.90
N GLU A 80 11.67 -3.24 5.75
CA GLU A 80 12.66 -2.65 6.67
C GLU A 80 12.01 -1.65 7.61
N PRO A 81 12.42 -1.56 8.90
CA PRO A 81 11.91 -0.56 9.82
C PRO A 81 12.07 0.87 9.29
N ALA A 82 11.00 1.65 9.34
CA ALA A 82 11.05 3.06 8.93
C ALA A 82 11.98 3.86 9.86
N SER A 83 12.70 4.83 9.29
CA SER A 83 13.52 5.76 10.06
C SER A 83 12.66 6.51 11.08
N ARG A 84 13.19 6.72 12.29
CA ARG A 84 12.53 7.53 13.33
C ARG A 84 12.20 8.95 12.87
N SER A 85 13.02 9.52 11.98
CA SER A 85 12.77 10.84 11.39
C SER A 85 11.54 10.90 10.49
N TYR A 86 11.02 9.76 10.03
CA TYR A 86 9.79 9.69 9.24
C TYR A 86 8.55 9.51 10.12
N LEU A 87 8.74 9.24 11.41
CA LEU A 87 7.64 8.91 12.31
C LEU A 87 7.09 10.16 12.98
N LYS A 88 5.77 10.28 12.97
CA LYS A 88 5.04 11.29 13.73
C LYS A 88 4.22 10.61 14.82
N GLN A 89 4.62 10.81 16.08
CA GLN A 89 3.87 10.30 17.22
C GLN A 89 2.63 11.15 17.48
N TYR A 90 1.55 10.48 17.88
CA TYR A 90 0.32 11.09 18.32
C TYR A 90 -0.05 10.52 19.69
N ASP A 91 -0.79 11.31 20.46
CA ASP A 91 -1.34 10.84 21.73
C ASP A 91 -2.37 9.73 21.51
N LYS A 92 -2.43 8.81 22.47
CA LYS A 92 -3.42 7.75 22.50
C LYS A 92 -4.82 8.32 22.76
N ILE A 93 -5.81 7.71 22.14
CA ILE A 93 -7.21 8.14 22.25
C ILE A 93 -7.96 7.14 23.14
N VAL A 94 -8.60 7.62 24.21
CA VAL A 94 -9.46 6.79 25.06
C VAL A 94 -10.87 6.78 24.48
N VAL A 95 -11.39 5.60 24.18
CA VAL A 95 -12.66 5.47 23.41
C VAL A 95 -13.87 5.29 24.30
N ASN A 96 -13.76 4.45 25.33
CA ASN A 96 -14.89 4.00 26.15
C ASN A 96 -14.63 4.22 27.63
N ARG A 97 -15.70 4.14 28.43
CA ARG A 97 -15.64 4.20 29.91
C ARG A 97 -14.76 3.12 30.53
N ASP A 98 -14.59 1.97 29.86
CA ASP A 98 -13.68 0.89 30.27
C ASP A 98 -12.19 1.27 30.12
N GLY A 99 -11.92 2.44 29.53
CA GLY A 99 -10.59 2.97 29.32
C GLY A 99 -9.79 2.17 28.29
N LEU A 100 -10.46 1.66 27.24
CA LEU A 100 -9.79 1.12 26.07
C LEU A 100 -9.15 2.25 25.27
N GLU A 101 -7.99 1.96 24.69
CA GLU A 101 -7.13 2.97 24.08
C GLU A 101 -6.85 2.61 22.62
N MET A 102 -6.87 3.61 21.73
CA MET A 102 -6.40 3.50 20.34
C MET A 102 -5.05 4.18 20.20
N ALA A 103 -4.14 3.53 19.48
CA ALA A 103 -2.87 4.11 19.08
C ALA A 103 -2.95 4.72 17.68
N ARG A 104 -2.18 5.78 17.44
CA ARG A 104 -1.99 6.36 16.10
C ARG A 104 -0.52 6.70 15.86
N LEU A 105 -0.02 6.33 14.69
CA LEU A 105 1.36 6.60 14.27
C LEU A 105 1.39 7.08 12.82
N GLY A 106 1.88 8.30 12.61
CA GLY A 106 2.07 8.88 11.28
C GLY A 106 3.37 8.44 10.64
N LEU A 107 3.37 8.35 9.32
CA LEU A 107 4.54 8.15 8.48
C LEU A 107 4.59 9.26 7.43
N GLU A 108 5.70 9.99 7.40
CA GLU A 108 5.91 11.11 6.49
C GLU A 108 7.35 11.13 5.94
N PHE A 109 7.50 11.05 4.62
CA PHE A 109 8.81 11.14 3.97
C PHE A 109 8.68 11.52 2.50
N ARG A 110 9.80 11.97 1.92
CA ARG A 110 9.90 12.26 0.49
C ARG A 110 10.29 11.00 -0.28
N VAL A 111 9.52 10.67 -1.32
CA VAL A 111 9.74 9.50 -2.16
C VAL A 111 11.04 9.64 -2.95
N ARG A 112 11.85 8.57 -2.96
CA ARG A 112 13.13 8.46 -3.67
C ARG A 112 13.10 7.19 -4.51
N GLY A 113 13.91 7.13 -5.56
CA GLY A 113 14.01 5.94 -6.41
C GLY A 113 14.34 4.66 -5.63
N SER A 114 15.12 4.76 -4.54
CA SER A 114 15.46 3.65 -3.66
C SER A 114 14.26 3.04 -2.90
N HIS A 115 13.13 3.75 -2.83
CA HIS A 115 11.93 3.24 -2.17
C HIS A 115 11.07 2.37 -3.09
N PHE A 116 11.30 2.38 -4.41
CA PHE A 116 10.62 1.47 -5.33
C PHE A 116 11.46 0.22 -5.55
N LYS A 117 10.94 -0.95 -5.16
CA LYS A 117 11.56 -2.25 -5.40
C LYS A 117 10.65 -3.03 -6.34
N HIS A 118 11.16 -3.47 -7.48
CA HIS A 118 10.38 -4.20 -8.49
C HIS A 118 9.15 -3.43 -9.06
N GLY A 119 9.14 -2.09 -8.96
CA GLY A 119 8.08 -1.24 -9.50
C GLY A 119 7.13 -0.64 -8.45
N ASP A 120 7.06 -1.25 -7.26
CA ASP A 120 6.19 -0.81 -6.17
C ASP A 120 6.97 -0.45 -4.89
N MET A 121 6.30 0.30 -4.02
CA MET A 121 6.75 0.62 -2.67
C MET A 121 5.71 0.07 -1.68
N LYS A 122 6.16 -0.76 -0.73
CA LYS A 122 5.29 -1.39 0.27
C LYS A 122 5.38 -0.68 1.61
N LEU A 123 4.24 -0.25 2.13
CA LEU A 123 4.10 0.38 3.44
C LEU A 123 3.35 -0.57 4.38
N LYS A 124 4.03 -1.10 5.39
CA LYS A 124 3.43 -2.02 6.37
C LYS A 124 3.36 -1.36 7.74
N CYS A 125 2.17 -1.30 8.31
CA CYS A 125 1.98 -0.96 9.72
C CYS A 125 1.74 -2.21 10.55
N VAL A 126 2.37 -2.29 11.70
CA VAL A 126 2.26 -3.41 12.65
C VAL A 126 1.75 -2.89 13.99
N ALA A 127 0.78 -3.59 14.58
CA ALA A 127 0.27 -3.35 15.92
C ALA A 127 0.60 -4.53 16.84
N LYS A 128 1.14 -4.24 18.03
CA LYS A 128 1.57 -5.27 19.00
C LYS A 128 1.10 -4.96 20.42
N ILE A 129 0.83 -6.01 21.20
CA ILE A 129 0.68 -5.93 22.66
C ILE A 129 1.63 -6.95 23.29
N SER A 130 2.81 -6.49 23.73
CA SER A 130 3.87 -7.36 24.27
C SER A 130 4.10 -8.60 23.37
N SER A 131 4.27 -9.78 23.95
CA SER A 131 4.30 -11.08 23.26
C SER A 131 2.92 -11.70 22.99
N LEU A 132 1.83 -11.06 23.44
CA LEU A 132 0.49 -11.65 23.46
C LEU A 132 -0.35 -11.37 22.21
N TYR A 133 -0.03 -10.31 21.46
CA TYR A 133 -0.76 -9.95 20.24
C TYR A 133 0.13 -9.33 19.17
N TRP A 134 -0.10 -9.74 17.92
CA TRP A 134 0.55 -9.19 16.74
C TRP A 134 -0.38 -9.23 15.52
N GLN A 135 -0.59 -8.08 14.88
CA GLN A 135 -1.27 -7.98 13.58
C GLN A 135 -0.61 -6.90 12.71
N SER A 136 -0.75 -7.00 11.39
CA SER A 136 -0.22 -5.99 10.46
C SER A 136 -1.13 -5.74 9.27
N ASN A 137 -0.95 -4.58 8.65
CA ASN A 137 -1.62 -4.19 7.41
C ASN A 137 -0.55 -3.62 6.46
N GLU A 138 -0.55 -4.06 5.20
CA GLU A 138 0.44 -3.69 4.18
C GLU A 138 -0.26 -3.16 2.94
N GLU A 139 0.15 -1.96 2.53
CA GLU A 139 -0.29 -1.31 1.29
C GLU A 139 0.86 -1.35 0.29
N SER A 140 0.61 -1.82 -0.93
CA SER A 140 1.54 -1.76 -2.06
C SER A 140 1.16 -0.60 -2.96
N VAL A 141 2.11 0.29 -3.22
CA VAL A 141 1.88 1.51 -4.00
C VAL A 141 2.75 1.47 -5.26
N GLU A 142 2.10 1.48 -6.41
CA GLU A 142 2.78 1.45 -7.70
C GLU A 142 3.48 2.80 -7.99
N SER A 143 4.64 2.74 -8.64
CA SER A 143 5.30 3.92 -9.17
C SER A 143 4.50 4.47 -10.35
N ASP A 144 4.19 5.77 -10.33
CA ASP A 144 3.62 6.41 -11.51
C ASP A 144 4.71 6.64 -12.56
N ARG A 145 4.78 5.75 -13.55
CA ARG A 145 5.70 5.88 -14.67
C ARG A 145 5.20 7.02 -15.58
N GLN A 146 5.84 8.17 -15.53
CA GLN A 146 5.69 9.17 -16.58
C GLN A 146 6.08 8.52 -17.92
N GLN A 147 5.09 8.24 -18.77
CA GLN A 147 5.34 7.91 -20.16
C GLN A 147 6.10 9.10 -20.76
N ARG A 148 7.36 8.88 -21.14
CA ARG A 148 8.09 9.87 -21.94
C ARG A 148 7.26 10.13 -23.18
N ALA A 149 6.83 11.39 -23.38
CA ALA A 149 6.19 11.78 -24.62
C ALA A 149 7.11 11.38 -25.79
N PRO A 150 6.59 10.73 -26.85
CA PRO A 150 7.41 10.47 -28.03
C PRO A 150 7.95 11.80 -28.55
N ALA A 151 9.26 11.88 -28.74
CA ALA A 151 9.90 13.07 -29.29
C ALA A 151 9.30 13.34 -30.68
N LEU A 152 8.73 14.53 -30.86
CA LEU A 152 8.27 15.00 -32.16
C LEU A 152 9.52 15.28 -33.01
N GLU A 153 9.85 14.39 -33.95
CA GLU A 153 10.95 14.62 -34.89
C GLU A 153 10.50 15.66 -35.92
N SER A 154 11.02 16.87 -35.81
CA SER A 154 10.80 17.94 -36.79
C SER A 154 11.57 17.59 -38.07
N ARG A 155 10.86 17.07 -39.07
CA ARG A 155 11.42 16.86 -40.41
C ARG A 155 11.55 18.23 -41.09
N GLU A 156 12.77 18.74 -41.22
CA GLU A 156 13.06 19.95 -41.98
C GLU A 156 12.77 19.72 -43.48
N THR A 157 11.84 20.49 -44.05
CA THR A 157 11.60 20.51 -45.50
C THR A 157 12.58 21.45 -46.17
N VAL A 158 13.56 20.90 -46.89
CA VAL A 158 14.43 21.68 -47.79
C VAL A 158 13.58 22.22 -48.95
N ALA A 159 13.41 23.53 -49.00
CA ALA A 159 12.73 24.23 -50.08
C ALA A 159 13.56 24.14 -51.38
N ALA A 160 13.10 23.36 -52.35
CA ALA A 160 13.64 23.38 -53.71
C ALA A 160 13.15 24.65 -54.43
N LYS A 161 14.11 25.41 -54.96
CA LYS A 161 13.93 26.68 -55.66
C LYS A 161 13.33 26.44 -57.05
N SER A 162 12.22 27.13 -57.34
CA SER A 162 11.47 27.10 -58.60
C SER A 162 12.20 27.82 -59.74
N SER A 163 12.22 27.22 -60.93
CA SER A 163 12.45 27.92 -62.21
C SER A 163 11.56 27.32 -63.30
N THR A 164 10.64 28.14 -63.81
CA THR A 164 9.74 27.94 -64.94
C THR A 164 10.46 27.93 -66.30
N ILE A 165 9.95 27.14 -67.26
CA ILE A 165 9.44 27.57 -68.60
C ILE A 165 9.00 26.33 -69.44
N GLY A 166 7.74 26.34 -69.90
CA GLY A 166 7.37 26.15 -71.32
C GLY A 166 7.33 24.77 -72.00
N ALA A 167 6.10 24.24 -72.13
CA ALA A 167 5.48 23.56 -73.29
C ALA A 167 6.05 22.25 -73.88
N ALA A 168 5.26 21.17 -73.85
CA ALA A 168 4.64 20.52 -75.02
C ALA A 168 3.99 19.17 -74.65
N ALA A 169 2.88 18.86 -75.31
CA ALA A 169 2.03 17.68 -75.10
C ALA A 169 2.68 16.35 -75.54
N SER A 170 2.39 15.23 -74.86
CA SER A 170 1.70 14.06 -75.47
C SER A 170 1.75 12.77 -74.62
N ARG A 171 0.59 12.08 -74.64
CA ARG A 171 0.31 10.62 -74.56
C ARG A 171 0.60 9.83 -73.28
N VAL A 172 -0.50 9.43 -72.63
CA VAL A 172 -0.60 8.43 -71.56
C VAL A 172 -0.72 7.02 -72.17
N PRO A 173 0.12 6.04 -71.80
CA PRO A 173 -0.04 4.65 -72.23
C PRO A 173 -1.12 3.91 -71.44
N SER A 174 -2.03 3.31 -72.19
CA SER A 174 -3.28 2.63 -71.83
C SER A 174 -3.09 1.24 -71.20
N HIS A 175 -2.35 1.11 -70.10
CA HIS A 175 -2.14 -0.19 -69.43
C HIS A 175 -2.45 -0.23 -67.93
N LEU A 176 -2.76 0.89 -67.27
CA LEU A 176 -3.09 0.91 -65.84
C LEU A 176 -4.58 0.73 -65.49
N LEU A 177 -5.46 0.64 -66.50
CA LEU A 177 -6.92 0.53 -66.30
C LEU A 177 -7.46 -0.93 -66.31
N LEU A 178 -6.59 -1.93 -66.46
CA LEU A 178 -6.99 -3.34 -66.61
C LEU A 178 -6.74 -4.24 -65.39
N PHE A 179 -6.22 -3.72 -64.27
CA PHE A 179 -5.94 -4.52 -63.06
C PHE A 179 -6.85 -4.24 -61.85
N LEU A 180 -7.83 -3.35 -61.95
CA LEU A 180 -8.75 -3.01 -60.83
C LEU A 180 -10.09 -3.77 -60.86
N LEU A 181 -10.36 -4.58 -61.89
CA LEU A 181 -11.62 -5.30 -62.07
C LEU A 181 -11.70 -6.74 -61.49
N PRO A 182 -10.63 -7.49 -61.14
CA PRO A 182 -10.80 -8.85 -60.60
C PRO A 182 -10.94 -8.95 -59.07
N LEU A 183 -10.49 -7.96 -58.27
CA LEU A 183 -10.51 -8.09 -56.80
C LEU A 183 -11.87 -7.83 -56.14
N LEU A 184 -12.78 -7.11 -56.81
CA LEU A 184 -14.13 -6.85 -56.30
C LEU A 184 -15.05 -8.09 -56.31
N LEU A 185 -14.69 -9.15 -57.05
CA LEU A 185 -15.45 -10.41 -57.08
C LEU A 185 -15.09 -11.39 -55.96
N LEU A 186 -13.94 -11.22 -55.28
CA LEU A 186 -13.57 -12.06 -54.14
C LEU A 186 -14.18 -11.57 -52.81
N TYR A 187 -14.62 -10.31 -52.73
CA TYR A 187 -15.21 -9.76 -51.51
C TYR A 187 -16.65 -10.25 -51.23
N ASN A 188 -17.38 -10.69 -52.27
CA ASN A 188 -18.80 -11.09 -52.14
C ASN A 188 -19.03 -12.61 -52.02
N CYS A 189 -17.99 -13.44 -51.89
CA CYS A 189 -18.15 -14.90 -51.72
C CYS A 189 -18.09 -15.38 -50.26
N ALA A 190 -17.73 -14.52 -49.29
CA ALA A 190 -17.49 -14.91 -47.90
C ALA A 190 -18.69 -14.74 -46.94
N GLN A 191 -19.89 -14.36 -47.41
CA GLN A 191 -21.04 -14.07 -46.54
C GLN A 191 -22.24 -15.04 -46.65
N SER A 192 -22.10 -16.21 -47.30
CA SER A 192 -23.21 -17.16 -47.49
C SER A 192 -22.97 -18.56 -46.90
N GLY A 193 -22.45 -18.70 -45.68
CA GLY A 193 -22.28 -20.04 -45.11
C GLY A 193 -22.04 -20.10 -43.60
N ALA A 194 -23.09 -19.93 -42.79
CA ALA A 194 -23.23 -20.54 -41.46
C ALA A 194 -24.62 -20.24 -40.90
N GLY A 195 -25.60 -21.09 -41.22
CA GLY A 195 -26.95 -21.01 -40.69
C GLY A 195 -27.65 -22.35 -40.82
N SER A 196 -27.47 -23.22 -39.83
CA SER A 196 -28.32 -24.37 -39.46
C SER A 196 -27.87 -24.87 -38.09
#